data_AF-A0AA97I6A3-F1
#
_entry.id   AF-A0AA97I6A3-F1
#
_cell.length_a   1.000
_cell.length_b   1.000
_cell.length_c   1.000
_cell.angle_alpha   90.00
_cell.angle_beta   90.00
_cell.angle_gamma   90.00
#
_symmetry.space_group_name_H-M   'P 1'
#
loop_
_entity.id
_entity.type
_entity.pdbx_description
1 polymer ?
#
loop_
_entity_poly.entity_id
_entity_poly.type
_entity_poly.pdbx_seq_one_letter_code
_entity_poly.pdbx_strand_id
1 'polypeptide(L)'
;MAYSSYVLPPSERAPRWSLSMAWWALFSAMFWIYVAVASAGAVGLIDTLVGMALTVATYGVVNLVLARYAARTGLTVELASRSMFGVLGSALATLIFAATAIYYCVFEGSIIAIAFQKTFGGDIAAWYALVVAYAIPLASGPVQRWLDRLNGLLLPVYAVGLVLVVIFATVQHGVPESVFDVAASGPLPGWVSSYLIYMGVWIMMMYTFDYARMGRPEDERFHGRFTFGWVFYLFTFAVNGLVGIYIIAATGHEGSETGVVDAFLGTMGLFGLLVIFVSQTRINTANYYLASTNLDAFATRVFRLALPRWVWVVVAGVVAYLLMLTNVVSWLLKALAWQGVFVVAWVAIALVFIRATRGRDVVPEVRRELLPRFTLGALAWVVASATGILLTEFAATTAIGAAAPIVTFGIAAAGAGIAFRIQPPPVVDEAEAPSVDEQLMA
;
A
#
# COMPACT_ATOMS: atom_id res chain seq x y z
N MET A 1 -5.67 17.93 15.61
CA MET A 1 -6.86 17.39 14.93
C MET A 1 -6.43 16.25 14.02
N ALA A 2 -7.20 15.18 13.94
CA ALA A 2 -6.90 14.07 13.04
C ALA A 2 -7.43 14.40 11.64
N TYR A 3 -6.60 14.20 10.62
CA TYR A 3 -6.92 14.48 9.22
C TYR A 3 -7.96 13.52 8.61
N SER A 4 -8.51 12.60 9.40
CA SER A 4 -9.25 11.40 8.97
C SER A 4 -10.71 11.67 8.62
N SER A 5 -11.35 12.64 9.29
CA SER A 5 -12.82 12.78 9.32
C SER A 5 -13.40 13.93 8.50
N TYR A 6 -12.58 14.82 7.94
CA TYR A 6 -13.03 15.98 7.19
C TYR A 6 -12.51 16.00 5.74
N VAL A 7 -13.23 16.72 4.89
CA VAL A 7 -12.83 16.95 3.50
C VAL A 7 -11.71 17.97 3.49
N LEU A 8 -10.55 17.63 2.92
CA LEU A 8 -9.39 18.52 3.01
C LEU A 8 -9.61 19.81 2.18
N PRO A 9 -9.65 21.00 2.83
CA PRO A 9 -9.87 22.27 2.15
C PRO A 9 -8.78 22.57 1.12
N PRO A 10 -9.09 23.25 0.00
CA PRO A 10 -8.09 23.64 -0.99
C PRO A 10 -6.89 24.41 -0.42
N SER A 11 -7.10 25.23 0.62
CA SER A 11 -6.06 26.03 1.29
C SER A 11 -5.02 25.18 2.04
N GLU A 12 -5.39 23.98 2.48
CA GLU A 12 -4.51 23.06 3.22
C GLU A 12 -3.77 22.07 2.32
N ARG A 13 -3.89 22.20 0.99
CA ARG A 13 -3.33 21.23 0.04
C ARG A 13 -1.85 21.48 -0.25
N ALA A 14 -1.11 20.38 -0.25
CA ALA A 14 0.33 20.36 -0.43
C ALA A 14 0.72 20.74 -1.86
N PRO A 15 1.83 21.48 -2.04
CA PRO A 15 2.45 21.66 -3.34
C PRO A 15 2.94 20.34 -3.93
N ARG A 16 3.01 20.27 -5.27
CA ARG A 16 3.31 19.03 -6.00
C ARG A 16 4.55 18.26 -5.53
N TRP A 17 5.63 18.96 -5.18
CA TRP A 17 6.88 18.34 -4.76
C TRP A 17 6.88 17.84 -3.32
N SER A 18 6.25 18.57 -2.40
CA SER A 18 6.08 18.13 -1.01
C SER A 18 5.28 16.82 -0.97
N LEU A 19 4.16 16.76 -1.69
CA LEU A 19 3.37 15.52 -1.77
C LEU A 19 4.13 14.38 -2.46
N SER A 20 4.92 14.70 -3.49
CA SER A 20 5.76 13.69 -4.15
C SER A 20 6.80 13.11 -3.22
N MET A 21 7.51 13.93 -2.44
CA MET A 21 8.51 13.45 -1.48
C MET A 21 7.85 12.64 -0.36
N ALA A 22 6.67 13.05 0.10
CA ALA A 22 5.89 12.28 1.08
C ALA A 22 5.51 10.89 0.54
N TRP A 23 5.07 10.79 -0.72
CA TRP A 23 4.72 9.52 -1.37
C TRP A 23 5.96 8.67 -1.69
N TRP A 24 7.06 9.28 -2.14
CA TRP A 24 8.28 8.59 -2.53
C TRP A 24 9.05 7.96 -1.35
N ALA A 25 8.55 8.08 -0.12
CA ALA A 25 8.93 7.16 0.97
C ALA A 25 8.61 5.71 0.62
N LEU A 26 7.49 5.48 -0.07
CA LEU A 26 7.00 4.15 -0.43
C LEU A 26 7.90 3.45 -1.46
N PHE A 27 8.72 4.20 -2.18
CA PHE A 27 9.69 3.66 -3.15
C PHE A 27 10.80 2.84 -2.49
N SER A 28 11.15 3.11 -1.22
CA SER A 28 12.32 2.50 -0.57
C SER A 28 12.01 1.32 0.34
N ALA A 29 10.93 0.59 0.08
CA ALA A 29 10.66 -0.63 0.82
C ALA A 29 11.56 -1.78 0.33
N MET A 30 12.24 -2.47 1.23
CA MET A 30 12.93 -3.74 0.94
C MET A 30 11.95 -4.80 0.41
N PHE A 31 10.67 -4.69 0.77
CA PHE A 31 9.59 -5.50 0.22
C PHE A 31 9.62 -5.55 -1.32
N TRP A 32 9.89 -4.43 -2.00
CA TRP A 32 9.87 -4.38 -3.47
C TRP A 32 11.03 -5.13 -4.11
N ILE A 33 12.17 -5.18 -3.42
CA ILE A 33 13.35 -5.94 -3.84
C ILE A 33 13.05 -7.43 -3.69
N TYR A 34 12.52 -7.83 -2.53
CA TYR A 34 12.15 -9.21 -2.24
C TYR A 34 11.03 -9.74 -3.13
N VAL A 35 9.92 -9.01 -3.33
CA VAL A 35 8.75 -9.55 -4.03
C VAL A 35 9.06 -9.91 -5.49
N ALA A 36 9.97 -9.16 -6.13
CA ALA A 36 10.45 -9.47 -7.47
C ALA A 36 11.32 -10.73 -7.50
N VAL A 37 12.18 -10.90 -6.49
CA VAL A 37 12.99 -12.12 -6.32
C VAL A 37 12.11 -13.34 -6.08
N ALA A 38 11.10 -13.23 -5.20
CA ALA A 38 10.14 -14.28 -4.94
C ALA A 38 9.35 -14.64 -6.21
N SER A 39 8.93 -13.65 -7.00
CA SER A 39 8.32 -13.88 -8.31
C SER A 39 9.28 -14.60 -9.25
N ALA A 40 10.53 -14.14 -9.38
CA ALA A 40 11.52 -14.74 -10.27
C ALA A 40 11.85 -16.19 -9.86
N GLY A 41 11.90 -16.48 -8.56
CA GLY A 41 12.05 -17.83 -8.04
C GLY A 41 10.85 -18.73 -8.33
N ALA A 42 9.64 -18.17 -8.40
CA ALA A 42 8.42 -18.93 -8.64
C ALA A 42 8.12 -19.20 -10.13
N VAL A 43 8.44 -18.25 -11.01
CA VAL A 43 8.02 -18.31 -12.43
C VAL A 43 9.14 -18.04 -13.44
N GLY A 44 10.35 -17.77 -12.97
CA GLY A 44 11.48 -17.39 -13.81
C GLY A 44 11.54 -15.91 -14.13
N LEU A 45 12.68 -15.50 -14.71
CA LEU A 45 12.99 -14.11 -15.00
C LEU A 45 12.01 -13.47 -16.00
N ILE A 46 11.85 -14.08 -17.18
CA ILE A 46 11.10 -13.46 -18.30
C ILE A 46 9.64 -13.22 -17.92
N ASP A 47 9.00 -14.22 -17.34
CA ASP A 47 7.62 -14.12 -16.86
C ASP A 47 7.47 -13.05 -15.77
N THR A 48 8.45 -12.93 -14.88
CA THR A 48 8.48 -11.87 -13.85
C THR A 48 8.61 -10.48 -14.47
N LEU A 49 9.46 -10.30 -15.49
CA LEU A 49 9.59 -9.03 -16.19
C LEU A 49 8.28 -8.60 -16.87
N VAL A 50 7.58 -9.55 -17.51
CA VAL A 50 6.28 -9.30 -18.14
C VAL A 50 5.23 -8.94 -17.07
N GLY A 51 5.17 -9.71 -15.97
CA GLY A 51 4.26 -9.44 -14.84
C GLY A 51 4.49 -8.06 -14.22
N MET A 52 5.75 -7.66 -14.01
CA MET A 52 6.11 -6.33 -13.54
C MET A 52 5.69 -5.22 -14.52
N ALA A 53 5.95 -5.39 -15.82
CA ALA A 53 5.57 -4.41 -16.83
C ALA A 53 4.05 -4.18 -16.87
N LEU A 54 3.26 -5.26 -16.83
CA LEU A 54 1.80 -5.19 -16.74
C LEU A 54 1.34 -4.53 -15.44
N THR A 55 2.00 -4.84 -14.33
CA THR A 55 1.72 -4.21 -13.03
C THR A 55 1.96 -2.70 -13.08
N VAL A 56 3.09 -2.24 -13.61
CA VAL A 56 3.40 -0.81 -13.76
C VAL A 56 2.34 -0.12 -14.61
N ALA A 57 1.92 -0.74 -15.72
CA ALA A 57 0.86 -0.21 -16.58
C ALA A 57 -0.49 -0.11 -15.85
N THR A 58 -0.94 -1.20 -15.20
CA THR A 58 -2.22 -1.23 -14.47
C THR A 58 -2.24 -0.20 -13.34
N TYR A 59 -1.20 -0.18 -12.49
CA TYR A 59 -1.11 0.81 -11.42
C TYR A 59 -1.09 2.23 -11.97
N GLY A 60 -0.34 2.48 -13.05
CA GLY A 60 -0.30 3.78 -13.70
C GLY A 60 -1.67 4.25 -14.18
N VAL A 61 -2.45 3.38 -14.82
CA VAL A 61 -3.79 3.72 -15.33
C VAL A 61 -4.80 3.89 -14.19
N VAL A 62 -4.86 2.95 -13.25
CA VAL A 62 -5.82 2.96 -12.16
C VAL A 62 -5.55 4.14 -11.23
N ASN A 63 -4.31 4.36 -10.81
CA ASN A 63 -3.98 5.47 -9.93
C ASN A 63 -4.08 6.83 -10.60
N LEU A 64 -3.94 6.93 -11.92
CA LEU A 64 -4.29 8.17 -12.63
C LEU A 64 -5.77 8.54 -12.41
N VAL A 65 -6.66 7.54 -12.43
CA VAL A 65 -8.10 7.75 -12.17
C VAL A 65 -8.34 8.08 -10.69
N LEU A 66 -7.81 7.26 -9.78
CA LEU A 66 -8.02 7.42 -8.34
C LEU A 66 -7.40 8.73 -7.81
N ALA A 67 -6.17 9.07 -8.21
CA ALA A 67 -5.48 10.25 -7.73
C ALA A 67 -6.16 11.54 -8.20
N ARG A 68 -6.63 11.59 -9.46
CA ARG A 68 -7.42 12.73 -9.96
C ARG A 68 -8.71 12.90 -9.19
N TYR A 69 -9.41 11.80 -8.95
CA TYR A 69 -10.66 11.82 -8.23
C TYR A 69 -10.50 12.26 -6.77
N ALA A 70 -9.51 11.69 -6.07
CA ALA A 70 -9.19 12.04 -4.69
C ALA A 70 -8.70 13.49 -4.58
N ALA A 71 -7.83 13.94 -5.50
CA ALA A 71 -7.39 15.33 -5.56
C ALA A 71 -8.58 16.26 -5.80
N ARG A 72 -9.49 15.98 -6.75
CA ARG A 72 -10.67 16.84 -6.96
C ARG A 72 -11.52 16.94 -5.69
N THR A 73 -11.85 15.80 -5.09
CA THR A 73 -12.86 15.72 -4.02
C THR A 73 -12.32 15.98 -2.60
N GLY A 74 -11.01 15.86 -2.36
CA GLY A 74 -10.43 16.01 -1.02
C GLY A 74 -10.78 14.87 -0.03
N LEU A 75 -11.37 13.78 -0.53
CA LEU A 75 -11.89 12.68 0.27
C LEU A 75 -10.81 11.68 0.67
N THR A 76 -10.95 11.14 1.88
CA THR A 76 -10.27 9.90 2.28
C THR A 76 -10.98 8.69 1.69
N VAL A 77 -10.32 7.54 1.73
CA VAL A 77 -10.92 6.24 1.46
C VAL A 77 -12.15 6.01 2.33
N GLU A 78 -12.12 6.41 3.61
CA GLU A 78 -13.29 6.28 4.50
C GLU A 78 -14.48 7.08 3.96
N LEU A 79 -14.27 8.36 3.66
CA LEU A 79 -15.33 9.26 3.24
C LEU A 79 -15.94 8.81 1.91
N ALA A 80 -15.11 8.50 0.92
CA ALA A 80 -15.56 7.95 -0.36
C ALA A 80 -16.30 6.62 -0.19
N SER A 81 -15.86 5.79 0.76
CA SER A 81 -16.50 4.50 1.06
C SER A 81 -17.89 4.65 1.69
N ARG A 82 -18.24 5.79 2.31
CA ARG A 82 -19.58 5.99 2.88
C ARG A 82 -20.66 6.00 1.81
N SER A 83 -20.41 6.66 0.68
CA SER A 83 -21.38 6.72 -0.43
C SER A 83 -21.44 5.41 -1.20
N MET A 84 -20.33 4.66 -1.24
CA MET A 84 -20.28 3.35 -1.91
C MET A 84 -20.95 2.24 -1.06
N PHE A 85 -20.72 2.23 0.26
CA PHE A 85 -21.01 1.08 1.14
C PHE A 85 -21.95 1.40 2.31
N GLY A 86 -22.29 2.67 2.51
CA GLY A 86 -23.00 3.14 3.69
C GLY A 86 -22.07 3.41 4.88
N VAL A 87 -22.64 4.01 5.92
CA VAL A 87 -21.91 4.51 7.09
C VAL A 87 -21.17 3.40 7.85
N LEU A 88 -21.79 2.23 8.03
CA LEU A 88 -21.13 1.09 8.69
C LEU A 88 -20.32 0.25 7.70
N GLY A 89 -20.71 0.21 6.43
CA GLY A 89 -19.93 -0.44 5.37
C GLY A 89 -18.55 0.20 5.17
N SER A 90 -18.43 1.53 5.32
CA SER A 90 -17.13 2.22 5.25
C SER A 90 -16.17 1.86 6.40
N ALA A 91 -16.70 1.39 7.54
CA ALA A 91 -15.87 0.93 8.65
C ALA A 91 -15.04 -0.31 8.27
N LEU A 92 -15.57 -1.19 7.43
CA LEU A 92 -14.83 -2.35 6.96
C LEU A 92 -13.63 -1.94 6.10
N ALA A 93 -13.77 -0.90 5.25
CA ALA A 93 -12.68 -0.38 4.44
C ALA A 93 -11.55 0.19 5.28
N THR A 94 -11.89 0.99 6.30
CA THR A 94 -10.90 1.55 7.22
C THR A 94 -10.26 0.50 8.13
N LEU A 95 -11.00 -0.52 8.56
CA LEU A 95 -10.44 -1.63 9.33
C LEU A 95 -9.42 -2.42 8.51
N ILE A 96 -9.77 -2.80 7.28
CA ILE A 96 -8.88 -3.55 6.39
C ILE A 96 -7.65 -2.71 6.08
N PHE A 97 -7.83 -1.44 5.74
CA PHE A 97 -6.72 -0.52 5.49
C PHE A 97 -5.81 -0.40 6.72
N ALA A 98 -6.37 -0.12 7.90
CA ALA A 98 -5.60 -0.05 9.14
C ALA A 98 -4.83 -1.33 9.43
N ALA A 99 -5.49 -2.49 9.32
CA ALA A 99 -4.88 -3.79 9.54
C ALA A 99 -3.72 -4.05 8.57
N THR A 100 -3.90 -3.77 7.28
CA THR A 100 -2.84 -3.87 6.26
C THR A 100 -1.67 -2.94 6.57
N ALA A 101 -1.96 -1.68 6.90
CA ALA A 101 -0.91 -0.71 7.20
C ALA A 101 -0.11 -1.10 8.44
N ILE A 102 -0.77 -1.59 9.51
CA ILE A 102 -0.10 -2.17 10.67
C ILE A 102 0.75 -3.37 10.25
N TYR A 103 0.26 -4.21 9.35
CA TYR A 103 1.00 -5.36 8.88
C TYR A 103 2.30 -4.97 8.15
N TYR A 104 2.26 -3.91 7.34
CA TYR A 104 3.48 -3.35 6.78
C TYR A 104 4.36 -2.66 7.84
N CYS A 105 3.79 -2.08 8.90
CA CYS A 105 4.61 -1.58 10.02
C CYS A 105 5.43 -2.71 10.66
N VAL A 106 4.78 -3.86 10.85
CA VAL A 106 5.38 -5.09 11.37
C VAL A 106 6.47 -5.58 10.43
N PHE A 107 6.18 -5.68 9.13
CA PHE A 107 7.13 -6.14 8.13
C PHE A 107 8.39 -5.26 8.05
N GLU A 108 8.21 -3.97 7.76
CA GLU A 108 9.34 -3.05 7.56
C GLU A 108 10.13 -2.83 8.86
N GLY A 109 9.45 -2.82 10.01
CA GLY A 109 10.13 -2.74 11.30
C GLY A 109 10.90 -4.02 11.65
N SER A 110 10.40 -5.19 11.25
CA SER A 110 11.11 -6.46 11.49
C SER A 110 12.39 -6.55 10.68
N ILE A 111 12.40 -6.04 9.44
CA ILE A 111 13.61 -5.99 8.60
C ILE A 111 14.71 -5.16 9.27
N ILE A 112 14.37 -4.02 9.87
CA ILE A 112 15.32 -3.22 10.65
C ILE A 112 15.86 -4.05 11.82
N ALA A 113 14.97 -4.60 12.64
CA ALA A 113 15.36 -5.37 13.82
C ALA A 113 16.27 -6.56 13.48
N ILE A 114 15.95 -7.30 12.42
CA ILE A 114 16.75 -8.43 11.92
C ILE A 114 18.12 -7.93 11.45
N ALA A 115 18.19 -6.84 10.69
CA ALA A 115 19.48 -6.31 10.21
C ALA A 115 20.39 -5.86 11.37
N PHE A 116 19.82 -5.21 12.39
CA PHE A 116 20.54 -4.84 13.60
C PHE A 116 20.97 -6.06 14.42
N GLN A 117 20.09 -7.04 14.60
CA GLN A 117 20.42 -8.28 15.31
C GLN A 117 21.54 -9.05 14.61
N LYS A 118 21.50 -9.17 13.28
CA LYS A 118 22.56 -9.83 12.51
C LYS A 118 23.90 -9.10 12.61
N THR A 119 23.88 -7.78 12.77
CA THR A 119 25.10 -6.96 12.86
C THR A 119 25.68 -6.91 14.28
N PHE A 120 24.84 -6.81 15.31
CA PHE A 120 25.25 -6.54 16.69
C PHE A 120 24.92 -7.66 17.69
N GLY A 121 24.21 -8.70 17.27
CA GLY A 121 23.70 -9.76 18.14
C GLY A 121 22.54 -9.30 19.04
N GLY A 122 22.28 -10.06 20.10
CA GLY A 122 21.25 -9.75 21.10
C GLY A 122 19.88 -10.34 20.81
N ASP A 123 18.95 -10.07 21.73
CA ASP A 123 17.57 -10.55 21.65
C ASP A 123 16.76 -9.75 20.62
N ILE A 124 16.11 -10.46 19.69
CA ILE A 124 15.27 -9.87 18.65
C ILE A 124 14.07 -9.10 19.24
N ALA A 125 13.52 -9.56 20.37
CA ALA A 125 12.39 -8.87 21.01
C ALA A 125 12.77 -7.47 21.51
N ALA A 126 14.02 -7.29 21.96
CA ALA A 126 14.55 -5.99 22.34
C ALA A 126 14.74 -5.07 21.12
N TRP A 127 15.20 -5.62 19.99
CA TRP A 127 15.30 -4.87 18.73
C TRP A 127 13.93 -4.45 18.21
N TYR A 128 12.91 -5.32 18.27
CA TYR A 128 11.54 -4.94 17.93
C TYR A 128 11.02 -3.80 18.81
N ALA A 129 11.26 -3.86 20.13
CA ALA A 129 10.85 -2.81 21.05
C ALA A 129 11.55 -1.48 20.72
N LEU A 130 12.86 -1.50 20.44
CA LEU A 130 13.62 -0.32 20.04
C LEU A 130 13.08 0.28 18.75
N VAL A 131 12.81 -0.57 17.74
CA VAL A 131 12.30 -0.15 16.44
C VAL A 131 10.94 0.56 16.58
N VAL A 132 10.03 -0.04 17.34
CA VAL A 132 8.71 0.56 17.59
C VAL A 132 8.83 1.85 18.39
N ALA A 133 9.70 1.89 19.41
CA ALA A 133 9.89 3.05 20.27
C ALA A 133 10.37 4.29 19.49
N TYR A 134 11.24 4.13 18.48
CA TYR A 134 11.69 5.26 17.66
C TYR A 134 10.71 5.58 16.51
N ALA A 135 9.96 4.61 15.99
CA ALA A 135 8.98 4.82 14.92
C ALA A 135 7.78 5.67 15.37
N ILE A 136 7.30 5.49 16.61
CA ILE A 136 6.16 6.24 17.18
C ILE A 136 6.36 7.77 17.11
N PRO A 137 7.45 8.36 17.67
CA PRO A 137 7.66 9.80 17.62
C PRO A 137 7.86 10.29 16.18
N LEU A 138 8.54 9.52 15.33
CA LEU A 138 8.75 9.86 13.92
C LEU A 138 7.43 9.97 13.13
N ALA A 139 6.50 9.03 13.34
CA ALA A 139 5.22 9.00 12.62
C ALA A 139 4.14 9.94 13.20
N SER A 140 4.39 10.51 14.37
CA SER A 140 3.48 11.44 15.04
C SER A 140 3.47 12.85 14.40
N GLY A 141 4.47 13.18 13.58
CA GLY A 141 4.55 14.44 12.84
C GLY A 141 3.58 14.54 11.64
N PRO A 142 3.19 15.76 11.20
CA PRO A 142 2.32 15.95 10.03
C PRO A 142 3.00 15.58 8.69
N VAL A 143 2.25 14.99 7.76
CA VAL A 143 2.79 14.53 6.45
C VAL A 143 3.50 15.65 5.68
N GLN A 144 2.85 16.81 5.55
CA GLN A 144 3.27 17.90 4.66
C GLN A 144 4.43 18.78 5.19
N ARG A 145 4.77 18.66 6.47
CA ARG A 145 5.79 19.54 7.11
C ARG A 145 6.95 18.77 7.70
N TRP A 146 6.75 17.47 7.97
CA TRP A 146 7.70 16.62 8.65
C TRP A 146 8.11 15.45 7.76
N LEU A 147 7.13 14.63 7.36
CA LEU A 147 7.42 13.40 6.62
C LEU A 147 7.97 13.70 5.22
N ASP A 148 7.49 14.73 4.53
CA ASP A 148 8.03 15.15 3.25
C ASP A 148 9.52 15.53 3.31
N ARG A 149 9.94 16.27 4.34
CA ARG A 149 11.34 16.67 4.55
C ARG A 149 12.22 15.50 4.94
N LEU A 150 11.75 14.67 5.89
CA LEU A 150 12.45 13.45 6.29
C LEU A 150 12.66 12.54 5.07
N ASN A 151 11.60 12.31 4.29
CA ASN A 151 11.63 11.41 3.15
C ASN A 151 12.46 11.97 1.99
N GLY A 152 12.44 13.28 1.78
CA GLY A 152 13.28 13.95 0.80
C GLY A 152 14.77 13.89 1.15
N LEU A 153 15.12 14.08 2.43
CA LEU A 153 16.51 14.00 2.91
C LEU A 153 17.08 12.58 2.80
N LEU A 154 16.27 11.58 3.08
CA LEU A 154 16.69 10.18 3.14
C LEU A 154 16.67 9.47 1.77
N LEU A 155 15.98 10.02 0.76
CA LEU A 155 15.88 9.42 -0.58
C LEU A 155 17.25 9.24 -1.27
N PRO A 156 18.17 10.23 -1.28
CA PRO A 156 19.47 10.07 -1.93
C PRO A 156 20.30 8.94 -1.36
N VAL A 157 20.26 8.75 -0.03
CA VAL A 157 20.99 7.65 0.64
C VAL A 157 20.51 6.31 0.12
N TYR A 158 19.19 6.15 -0.03
CA TYR A 158 18.62 4.92 -0.58
C TYR A 158 18.98 4.72 -2.06
N ALA A 159 18.81 5.75 -2.89
CA ALA A 159 19.10 5.67 -4.32
C ALA A 159 20.57 5.35 -4.59
N VAL A 160 21.49 5.98 -3.85
CA VAL A 160 22.93 5.68 -3.91
C VAL A 160 23.19 4.26 -3.40
N GLY A 161 22.54 3.85 -2.31
CA GLY A 161 22.64 2.49 -1.78
C GLY A 161 22.25 1.41 -2.79
N LEU A 162 21.17 1.61 -3.56
CA LEU A 162 20.76 0.68 -4.63
C LEU A 162 21.80 0.57 -5.74
N VAL A 163 22.46 1.67 -6.11
CA VAL A 163 23.52 1.63 -7.13
C VAL A 163 24.77 0.94 -6.57
N LEU A 164 25.17 1.28 -5.34
CA LEU A 164 26.35 0.73 -4.71
C LEU A 164 26.25 -0.77 -4.42
N VAL A 165 25.07 -1.27 -4.01
CA VAL A 165 24.91 -2.72 -3.78
C VAL A 165 25.11 -3.52 -5.06
N VAL A 166 24.63 -3.02 -6.21
CA VAL A 166 24.85 -3.65 -7.51
C VAL A 166 26.33 -3.64 -7.84
N ILE A 167 27.00 -2.48 -7.78
CA ILE A 167 28.43 -2.35 -8.10
C ILE A 167 29.27 -3.27 -7.23
N PHE A 168 29.06 -3.26 -5.91
CA PHE A 168 29.85 -4.07 -4.98
C PHE A 168 29.56 -5.56 -5.14
N ALA A 169 28.29 -5.96 -5.38
CA ALA A 169 27.97 -7.35 -5.66
C ALA A 169 28.70 -7.83 -6.93
N THR A 170 28.70 -7.02 -8.00
CA THR A 170 29.44 -7.33 -9.23
C THR A 170 30.95 -7.42 -9.00
N VAL A 171 31.53 -6.50 -8.24
CA VAL A 171 33.00 -6.49 -7.98
C VAL A 171 33.42 -7.68 -7.13
N GLN A 172 32.60 -8.09 -6.16
CA GLN A 172 32.92 -9.16 -5.21
C GLN A 172 32.63 -10.56 -5.77
N HIS A 173 31.56 -10.70 -6.56
CA HIS A 173 31.05 -12.02 -7.01
C HIS A 173 31.06 -12.22 -8.53
N GLY A 174 31.34 -11.18 -9.31
CA GLY A 174 31.22 -11.19 -10.77
C GLY A 174 29.79 -10.96 -11.26
N VAL A 175 29.62 -10.97 -12.58
CA VAL A 175 28.29 -10.91 -13.21
C VAL A 175 27.67 -12.31 -13.16
N PRO A 176 26.41 -12.48 -12.73
CA PRO A 176 25.75 -13.78 -12.73
C PRO A 176 25.71 -14.39 -14.13
N GLU A 177 26.13 -15.64 -14.28
CA GLU A 177 26.10 -16.36 -15.56
C GLU A 177 24.68 -16.80 -15.95
N SER A 178 23.82 -17.08 -14.96
CA SER A 178 22.39 -17.34 -15.14
C SER A 178 21.57 -16.61 -14.08
N VAL A 179 20.37 -16.17 -14.45
CA VAL A 179 19.48 -15.41 -13.58
C VAL A 179 18.10 -16.06 -13.64
N PHE A 180 17.75 -16.81 -12.59
CA PHE A 180 16.43 -17.42 -12.39
C PHE A 180 15.87 -18.14 -13.63
N ASP A 181 16.61 -19.14 -14.12
CA ASP A 181 16.15 -20.04 -15.19
C ASP A 181 15.24 -21.14 -14.62
N VAL A 182 14.06 -20.71 -14.17
CA VAL A 182 13.04 -21.56 -13.55
C VAL A 182 11.80 -21.55 -14.43
N ALA A 183 11.29 -22.73 -14.78
CA ALA A 183 10.00 -22.85 -15.47
C ALA A 183 8.85 -22.74 -14.47
N ALA A 184 7.83 -21.93 -14.81
CA ALA A 184 6.60 -21.87 -14.04
C ALA A 184 5.94 -23.25 -13.95
N SER A 185 5.60 -23.67 -12.73
CA SER A 185 5.01 -25.00 -12.44
C SER A 185 3.53 -24.94 -12.05
N GLY A 186 2.97 -23.73 -11.98
CA GLY A 186 1.58 -23.49 -11.56
C GLY A 186 0.54 -23.70 -12.66
N PRO A 187 -0.76 -23.68 -12.30
CA PRO A 187 -1.87 -23.90 -13.24
C PRO A 187 -2.13 -22.71 -14.18
N LEU A 188 -1.42 -21.60 -14.00
CA LEU A 188 -1.51 -20.39 -14.82
C LEU A 188 -0.16 -20.12 -15.49
N PRO A 189 -0.14 -19.42 -16.65
CA PRO A 189 1.11 -18.93 -17.22
C PRO A 189 1.93 -18.14 -16.19
N GLY A 190 3.26 -18.26 -16.24
CA GLY A 190 4.15 -17.65 -15.25
C GLY A 190 3.95 -16.13 -15.13
N TRP A 191 3.85 -15.42 -16.25
CA TRP A 191 3.61 -13.98 -16.23
C TRP A 191 2.26 -13.58 -15.60
N VAL A 192 1.22 -14.42 -15.71
CA VAL A 192 -0.06 -14.20 -15.03
C VAL A 192 0.13 -14.38 -13.54
N SER A 193 0.80 -15.44 -13.12
CA SER A 193 1.11 -15.72 -11.72
C SER A 193 1.94 -14.57 -11.11
N SER A 194 2.94 -14.06 -11.82
CA SER A 194 3.71 -12.88 -11.41
C SER A 194 2.82 -11.63 -11.26
N TYR A 195 1.98 -11.33 -12.25
CA TYR A 195 1.04 -10.20 -12.16
C TYR A 195 0.10 -10.32 -10.95
N LEU A 196 -0.36 -11.54 -10.64
CA LEU A 196 -1.24 -11.80 -9.50
C LEU A 196 -0.55 -11.63 -8.14
N ILE A 197 0.76 -11.91 -8.03
CA ILE A 197 1.54 -11.58 -6.83
C ILE A 197 1.44 -10.07 -6.55
N TYR A 198 1.62 -9.24 -7.57
CA TYR A 198 1.47 -7.79 -7.43
C TYR A 198 0.02 -7.34 -7.24
N MET A 199 -0.98 -8.11 -7.70
CA MET A 199 -2.38 -7.84 -7.32
C MET A 199 -2.63 -7.97 -5.81
N GLY A 200 -1.87 -8.82 -5.11
CA GLY A 200 -1.91 -8.96 -3.66
C GLY A 200 -1.59 -7.67 -2.89
N VAL A 201 -0.89 -6.72 -3.52
CA VAL A 201 -0.47 -5.44 -2.91
C VAL A 201 -1.20 -4.22 -3.46
N TRP A 202 -2.39 -4.41 -4.04
CA TRP A 202 -3.27 -3.32 -4.50
C TRP A 202 -3.72 -2.35 -3.41
N ILE A 203 -3.41 -2.60 -2.15
CA ILE A 203 -3.59 -1.63 -1.06
C ILE A 203 -2.86 -0.31 -1.34
N MET A 204 -1.77 -0.35 -2.10
CA MET A 204 -1.09 0.85 -2.59
C MET A 204 -2.00 1.80 -3.39
N MET A 205 -3.11 1.31 -3.97
CA MET A 205 -4.13 2.14 -4.62
C MET A 205 -5.03 2.86 -3.61
N MET A 206 -5.34 2.24 -2.47
CA MET A 206 -6.02 2.91 -1.35
C MET A 206 -5.10 3.94 -0.68
N TYR A 207 -3.81 3.62 -0.52
CA TYR A 207 -2.78 4.57 -0.09
C TYR A 207 -2.72 5.78 -1.03
N THR A 208 -2.74 5.53 -2.34
CA THR A 208 -2.76 6.59 -3.35
C THR A 208 -3.94 7.52 -3.14
N PHE A 209 -5.13 6.99 -2.89
CA PHE A 209 -6.33 7.79 -2.67
C PHE A 209 -6.17 8.75 -1.47
N ASP A 210 -5.72 8.22 -0.31
CA ASP A 210 -5.55 9.01 0.91
C ASP A 210 -4.45 10.08 0.82
N TYR A 211 -3.37 9.81 0.06
CA TYR A 211 -2.32 10.81 -0.20
C TYR A 211 -2.74 11.81 -1.27
N ALA A 212 -3.35 11.37 -2.36
CA ALA A 212 -3.69 12.22 -3.51
C ALA A 212 -4.73 13.29 -3.16
N ARG A 213 -5.60 13.05 -2.17
CA ARG A 213 -6.52 14.07 -1.65
C ARG A 213 -5.81 15.31 -1.10
N MET A 214 -4.54 15.17 -0.71
CA MET A 214 -3.71 16.27 -0.22
C MET A 214 -3.14 17.12 -1.35
N GLY A 215 -3.26 16.69 -2.60
CA GLY A 215 -2.75 17.39 -3.77
C GLY A 215 -3.71 18.46 -4.28
N ARG A 216 -3.16 19.56 -4.78
CA ARG A 216 -3.94 20.61 -5.42
C ARG A 216 -4.58 20.09 -6.72
N PRO A 217 -5.84 20.46 -7.04
CA PRO A 217 -6.49 20.05 -8.28
C PRO A 217 -5.67 20.45 -9.51
N GLU A 218 -5.02 21.61 -9.51
CA GLU A 218 -4.22 22.09 -10.65
C GLU A 218 -3.04 21.14 -10.99
N ASP A 219 -2.52 20.41 -9.99
CA ASP A 219 -1.39 19.49 -10.15
C ASP A 219 -1.84 18.05 -10.48
N GLU A 220 -3.12 17.80 -10.74
CA GLU A 220 -3.70 16.45 -10.91
C GLU A 220 -3.00 15.60 -12.00
N ARG A 221 -2.52 16.24 -13.08
CA ARG A 221 -1.85 15.56 -14.19
C ARG A 221 -0.44 15.16 -13.81
N PHE A 222 0.25 16.01 -13.06
CA PHE A 222 1.58 15.70 -12.55
C PHE A 222 1.47 14.56 -11.54
N HIS A 223 0.54 14.65 -10.58
CA HIS A 223 0.34 13.62 -9.58
C HIS A 223 -0.06 12.27 -10.17
N GLY A 224 -1.00 12.24 -11.10
CA GLY A 224 -1.45 10.99 -11.71
C GLY A 224 -0.42 10.30 -12.63
N ARG A 225 0.63 11.00 -13.08
CA ARG A 225 1.69 10.44 -13.94
C ARG A 225 2.98 10.17 -13.18
N PHE A 226 3.41 11.15 -12.38
CA PHE A 226 4.70 11.17 -11.72
C PHE A 226 4.62 10.66 -10.28
N THR A 227 3.77 11.28 -9.46
CA THR A 227 3.71 10.97 -8.02
C THR A 227 3.11 9.59 -7.77
N PHE A 228 1.91 9.34 -8.28
CA PHE A 228 1.14 8.11 -8.04
C PHE A 228 1.02 7.24 -9.28
N GLY A 229 1.66 7.62 -10.38
CA GLY A 229 1.48 7.01 -11.69
C GLY A 229 2.62 6.07 -12.09
N TRP A 230 2.67 5.78 -13.39
CA TRP A 230 3.64 4.86 -13.98
C TRP A 230 5.10 5.24 -13.74
N VAL A 231 5.46 6.52 -13.57
CA VAL A 231 6.86 6.88 -13.25
C VAL A 231 7.25 6.33 -11.88
N PHE A 232 6.40 6.56 -10.86
CA PHE A 232 6.65 6.03 -9.52
C PHE A 232 6.73 4.51 -9.53
N TYR A 233 5.80 3.82 -10.20
CA TYR A 233 5.79 2.36 -10.21
C TYR A 233 6.88 1.73 -11.09
N LEU A 234 7.37 2.45 -12.12
CA LEU A 234 8.57 2.04 -12.85
C LEU A 234 9.77 1.95 -11.91
N PHE A 235 9.99 2.97 -11.08
CA PHE A 235 11.07 2.92 -10.08
C PHE A 235 10.77 1.90 -8.97
N THR A 236 9.53 1.89 -8.47
CA THR A 236 9.15 1.09 -7.30
C THR A 236 9.13 -0.40 -7.60
N PHE A 237 8.56 -0.83 -8.72
CA PHE A 237 8.47 -2.25 -9.05
C PHE A 237 9.60 -2.70 -9.97
N ALA A 238 9.84 -1.99 -11.08
CA ALA A 238 10.83 -2.46 -12.05
C ALA A 238 12.27 -2.21 -11.57
N VAL A 239 12.64 -0.98 -11.18
CA VAL A 239 14.03 -0.69 -10.78
C VAL A 239 14.42 -1.44 -9.50
N ASN A 240 13.63 -1.34 -8.42
CA ASN A 240 13.93 -2.11 -7.20
C ASN A 240 13.91 -3.63 -7.46
N GLY A 241 12.92 -4.11 -8.23
CA GLY A 241 12.79 -5.53 -8.50
C GLY A 241 13.97 -6.10 -9.30
N LEU A 242 14.42 -5.37 -10.32
CA LEU A 242 15.61 -5.73 -11.10
C LEU A 242 16.88 -5.73 -10.23
N VAL A 243 17.03 -4.74 -9.34
CA VAL A 243 18.16 -4.73 -8.39
C VAL A 243 18.10 -5.96 -7.50
N GLY A 244 16.93 -6.32 -6.96
CA GLY A 244 16.76 -7.51 -6.13
C GLY A 244 17.12 -8.82 -6.83
N ILE A 245 16.55 -9.01 -8.02
CA ILE A 245 16.83 -10.18 -8.85
C ILE A 245 18.33 -10.28 -9.13
N TYR A 246 18.97 -9.16 -9.48
CA TYR A 246 20.39 -9.13 -9.78
C TYR A 246 21.25 -9.47 -8.56
N ILE A 247 21.06 -8.80 -7.42
CA ILE A 247 21.94 -8.98 -6.26
C ILE A 247 21.80 -10.38 -5.67
N ILE A 248 20.60 -10.96 -5.69
CA ILE A 248 20.40 -12.34 -5.21
C ILE A 248 21.06 -13.34 -6.15
N ALA A 249 20.92 -13.16 -7.47
CA ALA A 249 21.61 -14.00 -8.44
C ALA A 249 23.14 -13.88 -8.33
N ALA A 250 23.68 -12.67 -8.09
CA ALA A 250 25.12 -12.42 -7.99
C ALA A 250 25.71 -13.01 -6.71
N THR A 251 25.02 -12.85 -5.59
CA THR A 251 25.54 -13.25 -4.28
C THR A 251 25.21 -14.70 -3.90
N GLY A 252 24.26 -15.33 -4.58
CA GLY A 252 23.83 -16.71 -4.31
C GLY A 252 23.04 -16.86 -3.00
N HIS A 253 22.53 -15.77 -2.42
CA HIS A 253 21.67 -15.84 -1.24
C HIS A 253 20.30 -16.44 -1.58
N GLU A 254 19.58 -16.89 -0.55
CA GLU A 254 18.20 -17.37 -0.71
C GLU A 254 17.29 -16.24 -1.21
N GLY A 255 16.33 -16.57 -2.07
CA GLY A 255 15.28 -15.66 -2.53
C GLY A 255 14.22 -15.33 -1.47
N SER A 256 14.65 -15.08 -0.24
CA SER A 256 13.82 -14.73 0.92
C SER A 256 14.01 -13.27 1.33
N GLU A 257 13.11 -12.76 2.15
CA GLU A 257 13.18 -11.42 2.72
C GLU A 257 14.48 -11.21 3.49
N THR A 258 14.85 -12.21 4.29
CA THR A 258 16.11 -12.22 5.03
C THR A 258 17.31 -12.37 4.11
N GLY A 259 17.18 -13.06 2.98
CA GLY A 259 18.23 -13.18 1.97
C GLY A 259 18.56 -11.85 1.30
N VAL A 260 17.57 -10.98 1.05
CA VAL A 260 17.83 -9.60 0.59
C VAL A 260 18.59 -8.81 1.66
N VAL A 261 18.22 -8.93 2.93
CA VAL A 261 18.96 -8.30 4.03
C VAL A 261 20.41 -8.81 4.06
N ASP A 262 20.60 -10.12 3.92
CA ASP A 262 21.93 -10.74 3.90
C ASP A 262 22.77 -10.28 2.70
N ALA A 263 22.17 -10.14 1.53
CA ALA A 263 22.86 -9.59 0.36
C ALA A 263 23.35 -8.15 0.61
N PHE A 264 22.52 -7.29 1.22
CA PHE A 264 22.93 -5.92 1.55
C PHE A 264 24.03 -5.88 2.62
N LEU A 265 23.91 -6.66 3.69
CA LEU A 265 24.88 -6.70 4.77
C LEU A 265 26.19 -7.36 4.34
N GLY A 266 26.13 -8.48 3.63
CA GLY A 266 27.30 -9.22 3.13
C GLY A 266 28.10 -8.42 2.10
N THR A 267 27.41 -7.66 1.25
CA THR A 267 28.06 -6.88 0.17
C THR A 267 28.61 -5.54 0.67
N MET A 268 27.93 -4.85 1.59
CA MET A 268 28.24 -3.46 1.97
C MET A 268 28.53 -3.25 3.46
N GLY A 269 28.45 -4.29 4.30
CA GLY A 269 28.68 -4.21 5.74
C GLY A 269 27.78 -3.17 6.43
N LEU A 270 28.38 -2.32 7.27
CA LEU A 270 27.68 -1.26 8.00
C LEU A 270 26.99 -0.25 7.09
N PHE A 271 27.49 -0.04 5.87
CA PHE A 271 26.81 0.83 4.91
C PHE A 271 25.52 0.19 4.41
N GLY A 272 25.49 -1.13 4.23
CA GLY A 272 24.26 -1.86 3.92
C GLY A 272 23.25 -1.77 5.05
N LEU A 273 23.69 -1.88 6.30
CA LEU A 273 22.83 -1.64 7.46
C LEU A 273 22.24 -0.23 7.45
N LEU A 274 23.04 0.80 7.16
CA LEU A 274 22.57 2.17 7.06
C LEU A 274 21.52 2.33 5.96
N VAL A 275 21.74 1.75 4.79
CA VAL A 275 20.78 1.80 3.67
C VAL A 275 19.47 1.13 4.07
N ILE A 276 19.52 -0.05 4.69
CA ILE A 276 18.33 -0.74 5.22
C ILE A 276 17.63 0.17 6.23
N PHE A 277 18.32 0.61 7.29
CA PHE A 277 17.72 1.44 8.35
C PHE A 277 17.05 2.70 7.79
N VAL A 278 17.70 3.40 6.87
CA VAL A 278 17.18 4.60 6.24
C VAL A 278 15.97 4.28 5.37
N SER A 279 16.08 3.27 4.50
CA SER A 279 15.02 2.87 3.58
C SER A 279 13.73 2.49 4.32
N GLN A 280 13.88 1.66 5.36
CA GLN A 280 12.81 1.11 6.18
C GLN A 280 12.21 2.18 7.10
N THR A 281 13.01 3.10 7.63
CA THR A 281 12.47 4.25 8.39
C THR A 281 11.54 5.11 7.54
N ARG A 282 11.90 5.41 6.28
CA ARG A 282 11.07 6.23 5.39
C ARG A 282 9.70 5.60 5.14
N ILE A 283 9.67 4.37 4.62
CA ILE A 283 8.42 3.65 4.34
C ILE A 283 7.59 3.43 5.60
N ASN A 284 8.23 3.07 6.73
CA ASN A 284 7.49 2.76 7.93
C ASN A 284 6.77 4.00 8.50
N THR A 285 7.35 5.21 8.36
CA THR A 285 6.61 6.43 8.73
C THR A 285 5.30 6.61 7.95
N ALA A 286 5.26 6.24 6.67
CA ALA A 286 4.05 6.27 5.85
C ALA A 286 3.03 5.21 6.30
N ASN A 287 3.50 4.00 6.63
CA ASN A 287 2.64 2.93 7.14
C ASN A 287 2.00 3.30 8.48
N TYR A 288 2.77 3.83 9.44
CA TYR A 288 2.22 4.31 10.71
C TYR A 288 1.23 5.47 10.52
N TYR A 289 1.51 6.38 9.58
CA TYR A 289 0.58 7.47 9.26
C TYR A 289 -0.78 6.92 8.80
N LEU A 290 -0.77 5.97 7.86
CA LEU A 290 -2.00 5.40 7.30
C LEU A 290 -2.71 4.47 8.29
N ALA A 291 -1.96 3.67 9.05
CA ALA A 291 -2.49 2.85 10.13
C ALA A 291 -3.23 3.71 11.17
N SER A 292 -2.57 4.73 11.70
CA SER A 292 -3.16 5.60 12.73
C SER A 292 -4.37 6.37 12.23
N THR A 293 -4.34 6.88 11.00
CA THR A 293 -5.46 7.65 10.40
C THR A 293 -6.68 6.76 10.15
N ASN A 294 -6.46 5.52 9.72
CA ASN A 294 -7.56 4.58 9.45
C ASN A 294 -8.08 3.90 10.73
N LEU A 295 -7.24 3.67 11.75
CA LEU A 295 -7.68 3.24 13.08
C LEU A 295 -8.58 4.29 13.72
N ASP A 296 -8.20 5.56 13.62
CA ASP A 296 -9.01 6.68 14.10
C ASP A 296 -10.37 6.72 13.42
N ALA A 297 -10.38 6.64 12.08
CA ALA A 297 -11.61 6.62 11.30
C ALA A 297 -12.52 5.43 11.68
N PHE A 298 -11.94 4.24 11.84
CA PHE A 298 -12.66 3.04 12.27
C PHE A 298 -13.25 3.20 13.68
N ALA A 299 -12.44 3.63 14.66
CA ALA A 299 -12.87 3.75 16.04
C ALA A 299 -13.89 4.86 16.26
N THR A 300 -13.73 5.99 15.58
CA THR A 300 -14.72 7.06 15.54
C THR A 300 -16.05 6.54 14.97
N ARG A 301 -15.99 5.68 13.95
CA ARG A 301 -17.20 5.14 13.32
C ARG A 301 -17.92 4.10 14.16
N VAL A 302 -17.18 3.10 14.65
CA VAL A 302 -17.75 1.91 15.30
C VAL A 302 -17.97 2.16 16.79
N PHE A 303 -16.98 2.72 17.47
CA PHE A 303 -17.00 2.92 18.92
C PHE A 303 -17.37 4.35 19.35
N ARG A 304 -17.52 5.29 18.39
CA ARG A 304 -17.73 6.72 18.67
C ARG A 304 -16.60 7.32 19.51
N LEU A 305 -15.39 6.79 19.36
CA LEU A 305 -14.21 7.20 20.11
C LEU A 305 -13.34 8.10 19.24
N ALA A 306 -13.37 9.41 19.50
CA ALA A 306 -12.55 10.41 18.83
C ALA A 306 -11.37 10.80 19.73
N LEU A 307 -10.17 10.36 19.38
CA LEU A 307 -8.93 10.62 20.13
C LEU A 307 -7.91 11.34 19.23
N PRO A 308 -6.95 12.09 19.81
CA PRO A 308 -5.92 12.73 19.01
C PRO A 308 -5.04 11.69 18.31
N ARG A 309 -4.66 11.96 17.05
CA ARG A 309 -3.93 11.01 16.18
C ARG A 309 -2.72 10.33 16.82
N TRP A 310 -1.96 11.05 17.65
CA TRP A 310 -0.77 10.48 18.31
C TRP A 310 -1.11 9.26 19.20
N VAL A 311 -2.31 9.21 19.77
CA VAL A 311 -2.80 8.03 20.52
C VAL A 311 -2.94 6.84 19.57
N TRP A 312 -3.52 7.05 18.39
CA TRP A 312 -3.66 6.00 17.38
C TRP A 312 -2.32 5.54 16.79
N VAL A 313 -1.30 6.42 16.75
CA VAL A 313 0.08 6.02 16.41
C VAL A 313 0.66 5.09 17.48
N VAL A 314 0.46 5.41 18.76
CA VAL A 314 0.88 4.53 19.88
C VAL A 314 0.14 3.20 19.82
N VAL A 315 -1.18 3.20 19.60
CA VAL A 315 -1.97 1.96 19.46
C VAL A 315 -1.45 1.12 18.30
N ALA A 316 -1.21 1.72 17.13
CA ALA A 316 -0.64 1.02 15.98
C ALA A 316 0.74 0.43 16.30
N GLY A 317 1.59 1.16 17.04
CA GLY A 317 2.91 0.69 17.48
C GLY A 317 2.85 -0.47 18.47
N VAL A 318 1.95 -0.42 19.45
CA VAL A 318 1.74 -1.52 20.41
C VAL A 318 1.25 -2.77 19.67
N VAL A 319 0.26 -2.63 18.79
CA VAL A 319 -0.23 -3.76 17.99
C VAL A 319 0.89 -4.31 17.09
N ALA A 320 1.66 -3.44 16.44
CA ALA A 320 2.79 -3.85 15.62
C ALA A 320 3.85 -4.61 16.44
N TYR A 321 4.23 -4.11 17.62
CA TYR A 321 5.17 -4.80 18.51
C TYR A 321 4.66 -6.20 18.89
N LEU A 322 3.42 -6.31 19.36
CA LEU A 322 2.83 -7.59 19.75
C LEU A 322 2.79 -8.58 18.58
N LEU A 323 2.50 -8.10 17.37
CA LEU A 323 2.55 -8.91 16.17
C LEU A 323 3.99 -9.32 15.83
N MET A 324 4.98 -8.42 15.90
CA MET A 324 6.40 -8.74 15.66
C MET A 324 6.91 -9.87 16.58
N LEU A 325 6.38 -9.99 17.80
CA LEU A 325 6.70 -11.10 18.72
C LEU A 325 6.19 -12.47 18.25
N THR A 326 5.33 -12.49 17.23
CA THR A 326 4.85 -13.71 16.57
C THR A 326 5.69 -14.02 15.32
N ASN A 327 5.49 -15.21 14.73
CA ASN A 327 6.18 -15.57 13.48
C ASN A 327 5.48 -14.94 12.25
N VAL A 328 5.55 -13.61 12.13
CA VAL A 328 4.79 -12.85 11.13
C VAL A 328 5.17 -13.24 9.71
N VAL A 329 6.45 -13.51 9.47
CA VAL A 329 6.97 -13.89 8.15
C VAL A 329 6.30 -15.18 7.65
N SER A 330 6.04 -16.15 8.53
CA SER A 330 5.44 -17.43 8.14
C SER A 330 3.99 -17.34 7.63
N TRP A 331 3.24 -16.30 7.97
CA TRP A 331 1.84 -16.10 7.54
C TRP A 331 1.66 -14.92 6.58
N LEU A 332 2.75 -14.22 6.22
CA LEU A 332 2.79 -13.03 5.37
C LEU A 332 2.05 -13.18 4.06
N LEU A 333 2.43 -14.19 3.28
CA LEU A 333 1.84 -14.40 1.97
C LEU A 333 0.34 -14.75 2.07
N LYS A 334 -0.06 -15.50 3.11
CA LYS A 334 -1.48 -15.83 3.32
C LYS A 334 -2.29 -14.60 3.72
N ALA A 335 -1.78 -13.80 4.65
CA ALA A 335 -2.42 -12.55 5.06
C ALA A 335 -2.52 -11.58 3.88
N LEU A 336 -1.46 -11.43 3.07
CA LEU A 336 -1.43 -10.63 1.83
C LEU A 336 -2.42 -11.13 0.78
N ALA A 337 -2.57 -12.44 0.61
CA ALA A 337 -3.54 -13.00 -0.32
C ALA A 337 -4.99 -12.67 0.11
N TRP A 338 -5.32 -12.87 1.39
CA TRP A 338 -6.66 -12.60 1.92
C TRP A 338 -7.02 -11.11 1.87
N GLN A 339 -6.13 -10.24 2.34
CA GLN A 339 -6.36 -8.79 2.27
C GLN A 339 -6.39 -8.29 0.83
N GLY A 340 -5.54 -8.84 -0.05
CA GLY A 340 -5.48 -8.50 -1.46
C GLY A 340 -6.83 -8.69 -2.14
N VAL A 341 -7.55 -9.78 -1.84
CA VAL A 341 -8.91 -10.02 -2.32
C VAL A 341 -9.87 -8.89 -1.93
N PHE A 342 -9.91 -8.52 -0.65
CA PHE A 342 -10.80 -7.42 -0.21
C PHE A 342 -10.47 -6.10 -0.91
N VAL A 343 -9.18 -5.79 -1.03
CA VAL A 343 -8.74 -4.54 -1.62
C VAL A 343 -8.99 -4.49 -3.12
N VAL A 344 -8.72 -5.58 -3.84
CA VAL A 344 -9.01 -5.70 -5.27
C VAL A 344 -10.49 -5.49 -5.53
N ALA A 345 -11.36 -6.06 -4.71
CA ALA A 345 -12.80 -5.82 -4.78
C ALA A 345 -13.14 -4.34 -4.51
N TRP A 346 -12.53 -3.71 -3.50
CA TRP A 346 -12.73 -2.29 -3.22
C TRP A 346 -12.33 -1.41 -4.42
N VAL A 347 -11.17 -1.66 -5.02
CA VAL A 347 -10.66 -0.91 -6.19
C VAL A 347 -11.62 -1.05 -7.37
N ALA A 348 -12.12 -2.26 -7.63
CA ALA A 348 -13.09 -2.50 -8.70
C ALA A 348 -14.35 -1.65 -8.52
N ILE A 349 -14.90 -1.63 -7.30
CA ILE A 349 -16.11 -0.87 -6.98
C ILE A 349 -15.85 0.63 -7.06
N ALA A 350 -14.71 1.10 -6.57
CA ALA A 350 -14.30 2.50 -6.66
C ALA A 350 -14.20 2.97 -8.12
N LEU A 351 -13.64 2.16 -9.02
CA LEU A 351 -13.57 2.48 -10.44
C LEU A 351 -14.96 2.56 -11.09
N VAL A 352 -15.87 1.63 -10.75
CA VAL A 352 -17.26 1.65 -11.23
C VAL A 352 -18.00 2.88 -10.68
N PHE A 353 -17.79 3.21 -9.41
CA PHE A 353 -18.36 4.38 -8.75
C PHE A 353 -17.92 5.68 -9.44
N ILE A 354 -16.61 5.89 -9.59
CA ILE A 354 -16.04 7.05 -10.27
C ILE A 354 -16.57 7.16 -11.70
N ARG A 355 -16.71 6.03 -12.41
CA ARG A 355 -17.26 6.00 -13.77
C ARG A 355 -18.75 6.37 -13.81
N ALA A 356 -19.52 6.01 -12.79
CA ALA A 356 -20.95 6.32 -12.68
C ALA A 356 -21.21 7.80 -12.38
N THR A 357 -20.31 8.45 -11.64
CA THR A 357 -20.41 9.89 -11.31
C THR A 357 -19.65 10.79 -12.29
N ARG A 358 -18.94 10.22 -13.27
CA ARG A 358 -18.10 10.99 -14.21
C ARG A 358 -18.92 11.92 -15.10
N GLY A 359 -18.45 13.16 -15.27
CA GLY A 359 -19.06 14.16 -16.15
C GLY A 359 -20.32 14.81 -15.57
N ARG A 360 -20.55 14.61 -14.27
CA ARG A 360 -21.57 15.30 -13.48
C ARG A 360 -20.86 16.25 -12.52
N ASP A 361 -21.43 17.43 -12.29
CA ASP A 361 -20.94 18.41 -11.33
C ASP A 361 -21.36 18.02 -9.91
N VAL A 362 -21.07 16.77 -9.54
CA VAL A 362 -21.45 16.17 -8.27
C VAL A 362 -20.24 15.56 -7.57
N VAL A 363 -20.32 15.54 -6.25
CA VAL A 363 -19.39 14.87 -5.36
C VAL A 363 -20.13 13.84 -4.49
N PRO A 364 -19.43 12.82 -3.95
CA PRO A 364 -20.05 11.85 -3.05
C PRO A 364 -20.67 12.51 -1.83
N GLU A 365 -21.87 12.09 -1.44
CA GLU A 365 -22.46 12.49 -0.16
C GLU A 365 -21.71 11.80 0.98
N VAL A 366 -21.24 12.57 1.96
CA VAL A 366 -20.43 12.06 3.08
C VAL A 366 -21.07 12.28 4.44
N ARG A 367 -22.14 13.09 4.51
CA ARG A 367 -22.87 13.41 5.74
C ARG A 367 -23.57 12.18 6.27
N ARG A 368 -23.27 11.83 7.52
CA ARG A 368 -23.66 10.55 8.12
C ARG A 368 -25.17 10.37 8.16
N GLU A 369 -25.88 11.45 8.47
CA GLU A 369 -27.32 11.54 8.65
C GLU A 369 -28.11 11.36 7.35
N LEU A 370 -27.47 11.62 6.21
CA LEU A 370 -28.06 11.46 4.87
C LEU A 370 -27.72 10.12 4.22
N LEU A 371 -26.95 9.27 4.90
CA LEU A 371 -26.45 8.01 4.36
C LEU A 371 -27.06 6.81 5.07
N PRO A 372 -27.40 5.74 4.32
CA PRO A 372 -27.84 4.50 4.93
C PRO A 372 -26.69 3.83 5.70
N ARG A 373 -27.03 2.94 6.63
CA ARG A 373 -26.03 2.14 7.37
C ARG A 373 -25.24 1.22 6.44
N PHE A 374 -25.94 0.58 5.50
CA PHE A 374 -25.39 -0.31 4.48
C PHE A 374 -26.05 -0.03 3.13
N THR A 375 -25.33 -0.27 2.04
CA THR A 375 -25.84 -0.19 0.66
C THR A 375 -25.71 -1.54 -0.04
N LEU A 376 -26.32 -1.67 -1.22
CA LEU A 376 -26.09 -2.80 -2.12
C LEU A 376 -24.62 -2.90 -2.58
N GLY A 377 -23.88 -1.79 -2.59
CA GLY A 377 -22.44 -1.80 -2.84
C GLY A 377 -21.67 -2.56 -1.75
N ALA A 378 -22.07 -2.45 -0.48
CA ALA A 378 -21.44 -3.20 0.61
C ALA A 378 -21.68 -4.70 0.46
N LEU A 379 -22.90 -5.09 0.07
CA LEU A 379 -23.22 -6.49 -0.22
C LEU A 379 -22.38 -7.02 -1.38
N ALA A 380 -22.27 -6.27 -2.48
CA ALA A 380 -21.44 -6.64 -3.62
C ALA A 380 -19.97 -6.83 -3.20
N TRP A 381 -19.46 -5.95 -2.34
CA TRP A 381 -18.09 -6.05 -1.84
C TRP A 381 -17.86 -7.29 -0.97
N VAL A 382 -18.76 -7.57 -0.03
CA VAL A 382 -18.67 -8.75 0.86
C VAL A 382 -18.77 -10.05 0.05
N VAL A 383 -19.72 -10.14 -0.88
CA VAL A 383 -19.90 -11.34 -1.73
C VAL A 383 -18.68 -11.58 -2.62
N ALA A 384 -18.15 -10.54 -3.27
CA ALA A 384 -16.94 -10.66 -4.07
C ALA A 384 -15.75 -11.11 -3.21
N SER A 385 -15.57 -10.50 -2.04
CA SER A 385 -14.44 -10.81 -1.16
C SER A 385 -14.53 -12.21 -0.57
N ALA A 386 -15.72 -12.64 -0.11
CA ALA A 386 -15.93 -13.99 0.37
C ALA A 386 -15.64 -15.03 -0.72
N THR A 387 -16.10 -14.76 -1.95
CA THR A 387 -15.81 -15.64 -3.10
C THR A 387 -14.31 -15.71 -3.38
N GLY A 388 -13.62 -14.57 -3.36
CA GLY A 388 -12.18 -14.53 -3.57
C GLY A 388 -11.38 -15.27 -2.49
N ILE A 389 -11.78 -15.18 -1.22
CA ILE A 389 -11.14 -15.94 -0.13
C ILE A 389 -11.32 -17.43 -0.36
N LEU A 390 -12.55 -17.87 -0.67
CA LEU A 390 -12.82 -19.28 -0.96
C LEU A 390 -11.95 -19.77 -2.12
N LEU A 391 -11.85 -19.01 -3.20
CA LEU A 391 -11.00 -19.35 -4.34
C LEU A 391 -9.50 -19.38 -3.97
N THR A 392 -9.05 -18.45 -3.12
CA THR A 392 -7.66 -18.37 -2.66
C THR A 392 -7.24 -19.63 -1.90
N GLU A 393 -8.13 -20.22 -1.09
CA GLU A 393 -7.83 -21.49 -0.39
C GLU A 393 -7.69 -22.68 -1.35
N PHE A 394 -8.22 -22.59 -2.58
CA PHE A 394 -8.04 -23.58 -3.65
C PHE A 394 -7.02 -23.14 -4.71
N ALA A 395 -6.19 -22.13 -4.43
CA ALA A 395 -5.26 -21.56 -5.41
C ALA A 395 -4.18 -22.54 -5.88
N ALA A 396 -3.74 -23.43 -5.00
CA ALA A 396 -2.71 -24.43 -5.34
C ALA A 396 -3.23 -25.57 -6.23
N THR A 397 -4.56 -25.77 -6.30
CA THR A 397 -5.15 -26.97 -6.92
C THR A 397 -5.93 -26.69 -8.19
N THR A 398 -6.33 -25.43 -8.43
CA THR A 398 -7.19 -25.07 -9.57
C THR A 398 -6.74 -23.77 -10.23
N ALA A 399 -6.88 -23.69 -11.57
CA ALA A 399 -6.62 -22.46 -12.31
C ALA A 399 -7.53 -21.30 -11.86
N ILE A 400 -8.80 -21.60 -11.53
CA ILE A 400 -9.75 -20.59 -11.04
C ILE A 400 -9.41 -20.09 -9.64
N GLY A 401 -8.89 -20.97 -8.77
CA GLY A 401 -8.38 -20.58 -7.46
C GLY A 401 -7.14 -19.70 -7.59
N ALA A 402 -6.20 -20.08 -8.46
CA ALA A 402 -5.01 -19.28 -8.73
C ALA A 402 -5.38 -17.89 -9.27
N ALA A 403 -6.45 -17.78 -10.07
CA ALA A 403 -6.98 -16.53 -10.60
C ALA A 403 -7.91 -15.76 -9.64
N ALA A 404 -7.96 -16.11 -8.34
CA ALA A 404 -8.88 -15.53 -7.36
C ALA A 404 -8.95 -13.98 -7.37
N PRO A 405 -7.84 -13.22 -7.44
CA PRO A 405 -7.90 -11.77 -7.49
C PRO A 405 -8.63 -11.24 -8.73
N ILE A 406 -8.41 -11.85 -9.91
CA ILE A 406 -9.08 -11.44 -11.16
C ILE A 406 -10.58 -11.74 -11.09
N VAL A 407 -10.94 -12.94 -10.62
CA VAL A 407 -12.34 -13.33 -10.45
C VAL A 407 -13.05 -12.40 -9.47
N THR A 408 -12.39 -12.08 -8.36
CA THR A 408 -12.89 -11.13 -7.35
C THR A 408 -13.13 -9.75 -7.96
N PHE A 409 -12.16 -9.22 -8.72
CA PHE A 409 -12.31 -7.93 -9.40
C PHE A 409 -13.53 -7.92 -10.32
N GLY A 410 -13.71 -8.98 -11.13
CA GLY A 410 -14.85 -9.11 -12.05
C GLY A 410 -16.19 -9.15 -11.33
N ILE A 411 -16.32 -9.98 -10.27
CA ILE A 411 -17.54 -10.08 -9.47
C ILE A 411 -17.85 -8.74 -8.79
N ALA A 412 -16.85 -8.08 -8.21
CA ALA A 412 -17.01 -6.79 -7.55
C ALA A 412 -17.45 -5.69 -8.53
N ALA A 413 -16.82 -5.60 -9.71
CA ALA A 413 -17.17 -4.61 -10.73
C ALA A 413 -18.60 -4.83 -11.26
N ALA A 414 -18.97 -6.08 -11.59
CA ALA A 414 -20.30 -6.43 -12.06
C ALA A 414 -21.36 -6.18 -10.98
N GLY A 415 -21.08 -6.61 -9.75
CA GLY A 415 -21.94 -6.42 -8.59
C GLY A 415 -22.19 -4.94 -8.29
N ALA A 416 -21.15 -4.11 -8.30
CA ALA A 416 -21.30 -2.65 -8.16
C ALA A 416 -22.09 -2.03 -9.31
N GLY A 417 -21.87 -2.47 -10.55
CA GLY A 417 -22.61 -1.98 -11.71
C GLY A 417 -24.12 -2.25 -11.60
N ILE A 418 -24.50 -3.41 -11.06
CA ILE A 418 -25.91 -3.75 -10.77
C ILE A 418 -26.42 -2.95 -9.58
N ALA A 419 -25.66 -2.95 -8.48
CA ALA A 419 -26.01 -2.26 -7.24
C ALA A 419 -26.29 -0.77 -7.48
N PHE A 420 -25.43 -0.07 -8.21
CA PHE A 420 -25.58 1.37 -8.48
C PHE A 420 -26.67 1.70 -9.50
N ARG A 421 -27.19 0.73 -10.26
CA ARG A 421 -28.39 0.92 -11.08
C ARG A 421 -29.67 0.79 -10.27
N ILE A 422 -29.70 -0.13 -9.31
CA ILE A 422 -30.86 -0.37 -8.44
C ILE A 422 -30.93 0.68 -7.32
N GLN A 423 -29.78 0.97 -6.73
CA GLN A 423 -29.59 1.94 -5.66
C GLN A 423 -28.44 2.88 -6.07
N PRO A 424 -28.73 3.94 -6.85
CA PRO A 424 -27.73 4.94 -7.21
C PRO A 424 -27.02 5.47 -5.97
N PRO A 425 -25.68 5.58 -6.00
CA PRO A 425 -24.94 6.04 -4.85
C PRO A 425 -25.28 7.51 -4.58
N PRO A 426 -25.48 7.90 -3.31
CA PRO A 426 -25.86 9.25 -2.94
C PRO A 426 -24.73 10.24 -3.27
N VAL A 427 -25.10 11.32 -3.95
CA VAL A 427 -24.21 12.40 -4.38
C VAL A 427 -24.86 13.74 -4.07
N VAL A 428 -24.07 14.80 -3.98
CA VAL A 428 -24.53 16.19 -3.85
C VAL A 428 -23.91 17.03 -4.94
N ASP A 429 -24.58 18.10 -5.37
CA ASP A 429 -24.02 19.04 -6.34
C ASP A 429 -22.77 19.72 -5.78
N GLU A 430 -21.75 19.90 -6.63
CA GLU A 430 -20.44 20.43 -6.22
C GLU A 430 -20.54 21.87 -5.68
N ALA A 431 -21.57 22.63 -6.08
CA ALA A 431 -21.88 23.96 -5.55
C ALA A 431 -22.52 23.92 -4.15
N GLU A 432 -23.22 22.84 -3.82
CA GLU A 432 -23.86 22.61 -2.51
C GLU A 432 -23.00 21.75 -1.59
N ALA A 433 -21.93 21.15 -2.12
CA ALA A 433 -20.94 20.38 -1.39
C ALA A 433 -20.45 21.24 -0.23
N PRO A 434 -20.83 20.91 1.01
CA PRO A 434 -20.43 21.72 2.14
C PRO A 434 -18.90 21.76 2.19
N SER A 435 -18.34 22.83 2.74
CA SER A 435 -17.09 22.73 3.49
C SER A 435 -17.35 21.78 4.66
N VAL A 436 -17.29 20.47 4.39
CA VAL A 436 -17.63 19.43 5.37
C VAL A 436 -16.61 19.50 6.51
N ASP A 437 -17.12 19.91 7.67
CA ASP A 437 -16.54 19.95 9.02
C ASP A 437 -15.71 21.17 9.47
N GLU A 438 -16.25 22.39 9.31
CA GLU A 438 -16.00 23.46 10.30
C GLU A 438 -17.01 23.44 11.47
N GLN A 439 -18.18 22.78 11.33
CA GLN A 439 -19.30 22.95 12.28
C GLN A 439 -19.61 21.77 13.21
N LEU A 440 -18.90 20.62 13.12
CA LEU A 440 -18.94 19.57 14.16
C LEU A 440 -17.71 19.60 15.09
N MET A 441 -17.00 20.74 15.15
CA MET A 441 -15.84 20.97 16.01
C MET A 441 -16.16 21.80 17.28
N ALA A 442 -17.42 21.84 17.71
CA ALA A 442 -17.84 22.42 19.00
C ALA A 442 -18.23 21.33 19.99
#